data_AF-A0A845ZIK0-F1
#
_entry.id   AF-A0A845ZIK0-F1
#
_cell.length_a   1.000
_cell.length_b   1.000
_cell.length_c   1.000
_cell.angle_alpha   90.00
_cell.angle_beta   90.00
_cell.angle_gamma   90.00
#
_symmetry.space_group_name_H-M   'P 1'
#
loop_
_entity.id
_entity.type
_entity.pdbx_description
1 polymer ?
#
loop_
_entity_poly.entity_id
_entity_poly.type
_entity_poly.pdbx_seq_one_letter_code
_entity_poly.pdbx_strand_id
1 'polypeptide(L)'
;MRAVLMAGGSGTRLRPLTCDLPKPMVPILNRPIAEHIVNLLKRHNITEVIATLYYLPDVMRDYFQDGSDFGVKMTYAVEEEQPLGTAGCVKNISELLNETFLVISGDSITDFDLTAAIEFHKAKKSKATLILTRVPNPVEFGVVITDKEMRIRRFLEKPSTSEIFSDTVNTGTYILEPSVLEYLPSNEECDFSKDLFPKLLEKDEPMYGYVAEGYWCDVGHLEAYREAQYDGLMNKVTLDFAYPEQSSGMWVGQNTYIDPTAKIETPVLIGSNCRIGPNAHIEAGTVIGDNVTISAHANLKRPIIWNGALIGEEVNLSACTISRGTRVDRRAQVLEGAVVGSLSKVGEEAQISPTVRVWPNKTIESGATLNINLIWGNTAQRNLFGQRGVQGLANIDITPEFAVKLGAAYGSTLKLGSQVSLSRDQRSICRMVTRSLIGGLMSVGVDVQNLDATAIPVARTVVPTLGVSGGIHVRVHPDRPDHILIEVIDAKGINISKGKEKKIEGAYFKEDLRRVQINDIGNVNYPIQLIDIYGTAFEKHLNVEAIRNSSAKVVIDYAYAVSGAVLPQLLAKFGADAVVLNASLKQTAISTEERESLLNQLGQVVEALKANFGVQVSANGEQLILVDESGISIRG
;
A
#
# COMPACT_ATOMS: atom_id res chain seq x y z
N MET A 1 3.95 26.81 -34.46
CA MET A 1 4.73 26.31 -33.31
C MET A 1 3.93 25.20 -32.65
N ARG A 2 4.56 24.05 -32.43
CA ARG A 2 4.00 22.91 -31.70
C ARG A 2 4.47 22.89 -30.25
N ALA A 3 3.68 22.30 -29.36
CA ALA A 3 4.10 21.96 -28.01
C ALA A 3 4.15 20.44 -27.82
N VAL A 4 5.14 19.97 -27.07
CA VAL A 4 5.25 18.59 -26.61
C VAL A 4 4.92 18.55 -25.13
N LEU A 5 3.85 17.84 -24.78
CA LEU A 5 3.43 17.60 -23.40
C LEU A 5 4.00 16.25 -22.94
N MET A 6 4.98 16.29 -22.03
CA MET A 6 5.60 15.07 -21.51
C MET A 6 4.69 14.43 -20.45
N ALA A 7 4.04 13.32 -20.80
CA ALA A 7 2.99 12.70 -20.01
C ALA A 7 3.21 11.19 -19.74
N GLY A 8 4.44 10.67 -19.96
CA GLY A 8 4.77 9.25 -19.79
C GLY A 8 5.04 8.78 -18.35
N GLY A 9 5.21 9.71 -17.39
CA GLY A 9 5.61 9.37 -16.03
C GLY A 9 4.57 8.58 -15.21
N SER A 10 5.01 7.52 -14.53
CA SER A 10 4.15 6.65 -13.70
C SER A 10 3.67 7.27 -12.38
N GLY A 11 4.18 8.45 -12.00
CA GLY A 11 3.67 9.23 -10.87
C GLY A 11 3.74 8.55 -9.50
N THR A 12 4.67 7.62 -9.27
CA THR A 12 4.71 6.75 -8.06
C THR A 12 4.70 7.50 -6.73
N ARG A 13 5.29 8.70 -6.67
CA ARG A 13 5.34 9.56 -5.46
C ARG A 13 3.97 10.09 -5.02
N LEU A 14 3.01 10.18 -5.96
CA LEU A 14 1.63 10.60 -5.70
C LEU A 14 0.70 9.43 -5.34
N ARG A 15 1.20 8.19 -5.27
CA ARG A 15 0.38 7.06 -4.82
C ARG A 15 -0.15 7.35 -3.40
N PRO A 16 -1.44 7.09 -3.15
CA PRO A 16 -2.34 6.21 -3.93
C PRO A 16 -3.15 6.89 -5.07
N LEU A 17 -3.01 8.19 -5.30
CA LEU A 17 -3.81 8.93 -6.30
C LEU A 17 -3.54 8.51 -7.75
N THR A 18 -2.32 8.03 -8.02
CA THR A 18 -1.85 7.62 -9.35
C THR A 18 -1.82 6.10 -9.54
N CYS A 19 -2.63 5.35 -8.77
CA CYS A 19 -2.76 3.91 -8.95
C CYS A 19 -3.63 3.52 -10.15
N ASP A 20 -4.68 4.30 -10.41
CA ASP A 20 -5.65 4.12 -11.50
C ASP A 20 -5.69 5.33 -12.45
N LEU A 21 -4.72 6.25 -12.33
CA LEU A 21 -4.69 7.52 -13.06
C LEU A 21 -3.24 7.94 -13.36
N PRO A 22 -2.92 8.36 -14.60
CA PRO A 22 -1.60 8.92 -14.89
C PRO A 22 -1.43 10.30 -14.23
N LYS A 23 -0.18 10.66 -13.89
CA LYS A 23 0.13 11.90 -13.16
C LYS A 23 -0.48 13.17 -13.80
N PRO A 24 -0.42 13.39 -15.13
CA PRO A 24 -1.02 14.57 -15.76
C PRO A 24 -2.55 14.62 -15.65
N MET A 25 -3.18 13.49 -15.35
CA MET A 25 -4.64 13.41 -15.21
C MET A 25 -5.13 13.62 -13.78
N VAL A 26 -4.23 13.73 -12.80
CA VAL A 26 -4.60 14.06 -11.41
C VAL A 26 -5.28 15.44 -11.38
N PRO A 27 -6.48 15.56 -10.77
CA PRO A 27 -7.28 16.79 -10.84
C PRO A 27 -6.80 17.87 -9.87
N ILE A 28 -6.58 19.08 -10.37
CA ILE A 28 -6.45 20.33 -9.61
C ILE A 28 -7.70 21.16 -9.88
N LEU A 29 -8.44 21.54 -8.84
CA LEU A 29 -9.70 22.28 -8.93
C LEU A 29 -10.72 21.63 -9.89
N ASN A 30 -10.87 20.30 -9.77
CA ASN A 30 -11.70 19.43 -10.60
C ASN A 30 -11.35 19.41 -12.11
N ARG A 31 -10.16 19.88 -12.50
CA ARG A 31 -9.62 19.73 -13.86
C ARG A 31 -8.26 19.03 -13.85
N PRO A 32 -7.98 18.10 -14.78
CA PRO A 32 -6.65 17.50 -14.92
C PRO A 32 -5.51 18.53 -15.00
N ILE A 33 -4.34 18.24 -14.44
CA ILE A 33 -3.12 19.06 -14.63
C ILE A 33 -2.85 19.29 -16.13
N ALA A 34 -2.99 18.25 -16.95
CA ALA A 34 -2.84 18.34 -18.40
C ALA A 34 -3.80 19.34 -19.04
N GLU A 35 -5.02 19.49 -18.52
CA GLU A 35 -6.00 20.44 -19.04
C GLU A 35 -5.59 21.87 -18.71
N HIS A 36 -5.09 22.12 -17.49
CA HIS A 36 -4.50 23.41 -17.12
C HIS A 36 -3.34 23.80 -18.04
N ILE A 37 -2.48 22.83 -18.39
CA ILE A 37 -1.37 23.04 -19.32
C ILE A 37 -1.90 23.34 -20.73
N VAL A 38 -2.87 22.59 -21.23
CA VAL A 38 -3.49 22.85 -22.55
C VAL A 38 -4.13 24.25 -22.60
N ASN A 39 -4.81 24.66 -21.54
CA ASN A 39 -5.39 26.00 -21.44
C ASN A 39 -4.30 27.09 -21.41
N LEU A 40 -3.20 26.88 -20.68
CA LEU A 40 -2.04 27.76 -20.70
C LEU A 40 -1.47 27.91 -22.11
N LEU A 41 -1.22 26.81 -22.81
CA LEU A 41 -0.71 26.81 -24.19
C LEU A 41 -1.64 27.58 -25.14
N LYS A 42 -2.95 27.34 -25.02
CA LYS A 42 -3.98 28.01 -25.81
C LYS A 42 -4.00 29.53 -25.57
N ARG A 43 -3.85 30.00 -24.32
CA ARG A 43 -3.74 31.44 -24.00
C ARG A 43 -2.58 32.12 -24.72
N HIS A 44 -1.51 31.37 -25.01
CA HIS A 44 -0.34 31.84 -25.75
C HIS A 44 -0.36 31.48 -27.25
N ASN A 45 -1.53 31.14 -27.80
CA ASN A 45 -1.75 30.78 -29.20
C ASN A 45 -0.96 29.54 -29.68
N ILE A 46 -0.66 28.60 -28.78
CA ILE A 46 -0.05 27.31 -29.12
C ILE A 46 -1.17 26.25 -29.10
N THR A 47 -1.67 25.91 -30.28
CA THR A 47 -2.86 25.05 -30.42
C THR A 47 -2.57 23.67 -31.02
N GLU A 48 -1.32 23.36 -31.39
CA GLU A 48 -0.91 22.00 -31.79
C GLU A 48 -0.09 21.37 -30.67
N VAL A 49 -0.65 20.34 -30.03
CA VAL A 49 -0.05 19.67 -28.86
C VAL A 49 0.19 18.19 -29.18
N ILE A 50 1.43 17.75 -28.96
CA ILE A 50 1.83 16.34 -29.06
C ILE A 50 2.07 15.83 -27.64
N ALA A 51 1.26 14.89 -27.17
CA ALA A 51 1.44 14.27 -25.86
C ALA A 51 2.25 12.97 -25.99
N THR A 52 3.36 12.86 -25.26
CA THR A 52 4.13 11.61 -25.15
C THR A 52 3.61 10.80 -23.96
N LEU A 53 3.21 9.56 -24.19
CA LEU A 53 2.46 8.73 -23.25
C LEU A 53 3.14 7.37 -23.05
N TYR A 54 3.04 6.83 -21.84
CA TYR A 54 3.51 5.47 -21.51
C TYR A 54 2.60 4.82 -20.46
N TYR A 55 2.49 5.43 -19.27
CA TYR A 55 1.64 4.91 -18.21
C TYR A 55 0.16 5.29 -18.42
N LEU A 56 -0.73 4.29 -18.53
CA LEU A 56 -2.18 4.45 -18.71
C LEU A 56 -2.57 5.45 -19.85
N PRO A 57 -2.05 5.25 -21.08
CA PRO A 57 -2.21 6.21 -22.17
C PRO A 57 -3.68 6.44 -22.55
N ASP A 58 -4.52 5.40 -22.41
CA ASP A 58 -5.94 5.43 -22.72
C ASP A 58 -6.68 6.55 -21.99
N VAL A 59 -6.34 6.81 -20.72
CA VAL A 59 -7.01 7.85 -19.93
C VAL A 59 -6.85 9.23 -20.55
N MET A 60 -5.64 9.56 -21.04
CA MET A 60 -5.37 10.84 -21.71
C MET A 60 -6.05 10.91 -23.09
N ARG A 61 -6.04 9.81 -23.85
CA ARG A 61 -6.68 9.73 -25.17
C ARG A 61 -8.19 9.87 -25.06
N ASP A 62 -8.79 9.19 -24.08
CA ASP A 62 -10.23 9.20 -23.87
C ASP A 62 -10.73 10.57 -23.41
N TYR A 63 -9.94 11.27 -22.59
CA TYR A 63 -10.31 12.59 -22.07
C TYR A 63 -10.18 13.69 -23.13
N PHE A 64 -9.04 13.75 -23.84
CA PHE A 64 -8.76 14.84 -24.78
C PHE A 64 -9.21 14.56 -26.22
N GLN A 65 -9.38 13.29 -26.61
CA GLN A 65 -9.74 12.88 -27.97
C GLN A 65 -8.84 13.55 -29.02
N ASP A 66 -9.39 14.25 -30.01
CA ASP A 66 -8.61 15.01 -30.99
C ASP A 66 -8.25 16.44 -30.53
N GLY A 67 -8.67 16.84 -29.33
CA GLY A 67 -8.46 18.15 -28.71
C GLY A 67 -9.50 19.21 -29.09
N SER A 68 -10.43 18.91 -29.99
CA SER A 68 -11.36 19.91 -30.55
C SER A 68 -12.24 20.57 -29.49
N ASP A 69 -12.73 19.80 -28.51
CA ASP A 69 -13.50 20.31 -27.36
C ASP A 69 -12.71 21.30 -26.49
N PHE A 70 -11.38 21.23 -26.53
CA PHE A 70 -10.49 22.13 -25.79
C PHE A 70 -9.98 23.29 -26.65
N GLY A 71 -10.31 23.30 -27.95
CA GLY A 71 -9.84 24.31 -28.91
C GLY A 71 -8.38 24.16 -29.30
N VAL A 72 -7.85 22.94 -29.23
CA VAL A 72 -6.50 22.57 -29.68
C VAL A 72 -6.57 21.34 -30.59
N LYS A 73 -5.45 20.98 -31.21
CA LYS A 73 -5.26 19.73 -31.93
C LYS A 73 -4.30 18.86 -31.14
N MET A 74 -4.80 17.71 -30.68
CA MET A 74 -4.01 16.73 -29.95
C MET A 74 -3.45 15.67 -30.89
N THR A 75 -2.20 15.28 -30.66
CA THR A 75 -1.54 14.13 -31.29
C THR A 75 -0.87 13.33 -30.19
N TYR A 76 -0.90 11.99 -30.29
CA TYR A 76 -0.37 11.12 -29.24
C TYR A 76 0.77 10.28 -29.77
N ALA A 77 1.86 10.24 -29.01
CA ALA A 77 2.97 9.32 -29.23
C ALA A 77 3.04 8.39 -28.02
N VAL A 78 2.72 7.11 -28.23
CA VAL A 78 2.71 6.10 -27.17
C VAL A 78 3.99 5.29 -27.24
N GLU A 79 4.68 5.19 -26.11
CA GLU A 79 5.83 4.31 -25.92
C GLU A 79 5.28 2.93 -25.52
N GLU A 80 5.52 1.88 -26.32
CA GLU A 80 4.91 0.56 -26.10
C GLU A 80 5.76 -0.37 -25.23
N GLU A 81 7.08 -0.39 -25.42
CA GLU A 81 7.96 -1.36 -24.75
C GLU A 81 8.49 -0.87 -23.39
N GLN A 82 9.01 0.36 -23.36
CA GLN A 82 9.68 0.93 -22.20
C GLN A 82 9.64 2.47 -22.24
N PRO A 83 9.74 3.15 -21.08
CA PRO A 83 9.84 4.60 -21.07
C PRO A 83 11.19 5.05 -21.64
N LEU A 84 11.19 5.96 -22.60
CA LEU A 84 12.38 6.48 -23.28
C LEU A 84 13.01 7.69 -22.55
N GLY A 85 12.58 7.99 -21.34
CA GLY A 85 13.06 9.14 -20.58
C GLY A 85 12.55 10.48 -21.11
N THR A 86 12.94 11.56 -20.44
CA THR A 86 12.38 12.91 -20.72
C THR A 86 12.76 13.45 -22.10
N ALA A 87 13.99 13.20 -22.57
CA ALA A 87 14.44 13.66 -23.89
C ALA A 87 14.26 12.61 -24.98
N GLY A 88 14.36 11.31 -24.65
CA GLY A 88 14.19 10.24 -25.63
C GLY A 88 12.76 10.18 -26.19
N CYS A 89 11.74 10.44 -25.38
CA CYS A 89 10.35 10.52 -25.86
C CYS A 89 10.14 11.64 -26.89
N VAL A 90 10.79 12.80 -26.70
CA VAL A 90 10.75 13.94 -27.65
C VAL A 90 11.56 13.63 -28.90
N LYS A 91 12.71 12.96 -28.76
CA LYS A 91 13.51 12.51 -29.90
C LYS A 91 12.73 11.56 -30.80
N ASN A 92 11.94 10.65 -30.23
CA ASN A 92 11.19 9.65 -31.00
C ASN A 92 10.11 10.26 -31.91
N ILE A 93 9.68 11.49 -31.62
CA ILE A 93 8.72 12.25 -32.43
C ILE A 93 9.38 13.34 -33.28
N SER A 94 10.70 13.31 -33.48
CA SER A 94 11.43 14.39 -34.15
C SER A 94 10.93 14.69 -35.55
N GLU A 95 10.37 13.69 -36.26
CA GLU A 95 9.78 13.87 -37.60
C GLU A 95 8.54 14.80 -37.60
N LEU A 96 7.89 14.96 -36.43
CA LEU A 96 6.78 15.89 -36.23
C LEU A 96 7.26 17.28 -35.77
N LEU A 97 8.56 17.50 -35.60
CA LEU A 97 9.12 18.72 -35.00
C LEU A 97 10.06 19.42 -36.00
N ASN A 98 9.49 20.02 -37.06
CA ASN A 98 10.25 20.65 -38.16
C ASN A 98 10.55 22.14 -37.96
N GLU A 99 9.95 22.77 -36.95
CA GLU A 99 10.13 24.17 -36.59
C GLU A 99 10.41 24.27 -35.08
N THR A 100 10.80 25.46 -34.59
CA THR A 100 10.94 25.73 -33.16
C THR A 100 9.69 25.25 -32.41
N PHE A 101 9.90 24.50 -31.33
CA PHE A 101 8.82 23.88 -30.56
C PHE A 101 9.03 24.09 -29.06
N LEU A 102 7.93 24.03 -28.32
CA LEU A 102 7.92 24.07 -26.87
C LEU A 102 7.88 22.63 -26.32
N VAL A 103 8.57 22.36 -25.23
CA VAL A 103 8.40 21.15 -24.41
C VAL A 103 7.94 21.59 -23.03
N ILE A 104 6.93 20.94 -22.48
CA ILE A 104 6.42 21.22 -21.14
C ILE A 104 6.14 19.93 -20.38
N SER A 105 6.55 19.89 -19.11
CA SER A 105 6.30 18.74 -18.24
C SER A 105 4.83 18.66 -17.85
N GLY A 106 4.26 17.45 -17.94
CA GLY A 106 2.84 17.17 -17.68
C GLY A 106 2.43 17.16 -16.20
N ASP A 107 3.25 17.71 -15.32
CA ASP A 107 3.05 17.68 -13.87
C ASP A 107 3.23 19.04 -13.17
N SER A 108 3.28 20.11 -13.95
CA SER A 108 3.45 21.47 -13.43
C SER A 108 2.15 22.27 -13.49
N ILE A 109 1.92 23.09 -12.47
CA ILE A 109 0.89 24.14 -12.46
C ILE A 109 1.61 25.49 -12.52
N THR A 110 1.31 26.29 -13.54
CA THR A 110 1.97 27.57 -13.77
C THR A 110 1.11 28.52 -14.60
N ASP A 111 1.37 29.82 -14.45
CA ASP A 111 0.81 30.90 -15.26
C ASP A 111 1.89 31.76 -15.95
N PHE A 112 3.07 31.19 -16.18
CA PHE A 112 4.16 31.86 -16.89
C PHE A 112 3.73 32.39 -18.26
N ASP A 113 4.24 33.57 -18.61
CA ASP A 113 4.09 34.14 -19.95
C ASP A 113 5.00 33.41 -20.96
N LEU A 114 4.43 32.41 -21.65
CA LEU A 114 5.15 31.63 -22.65
C LEU A 114 5.47 32.47 -23.90
N THR A 115 4.67 33.50 -24.21
CA THR A 115 4.91 34.38 -25.36
C THR A 115 6.21 35.16 -25.16
N ALA A 116 6.40 35.74 -23.97
CA ALA A 116 7.64 36.46 -23.64
C ALA A 116 8.88 35.54 -23.70
N ALA A 117 8.76 34.29 -23.22
CA ALA A 117 9.84 33.31 -23.31
C ALA A 117 10.20 32.96 -24.78
N ILE A 118 9.20 32.83 -25.65
CA ILE A 118 9.39 32.57 -27.09
C ILE A 118 10.05 33.76 -27.80
N GLU A 119 9.64 34.98 -27.48
CA GLU A 119 10.28 36.19 -28.01
C GLU A 119 11.74 36.29 -27.58
N PHE A 120 12.03 35.99 -26.31
CA PHE A 120 13.39 35.93 -25.79
C PHE A 120 14.25 34.90 -26.54
N HIS A 121 13.73 33.68 -26.74
CA HIS A 121 14.41 32.62 -27.49
C HIS A 121 14.82 33.09 -28.89
N LYS A 122 13.88 33.71 -29.62
CA LYS A 122 14.11 34.26 -30.97
C LYS A 122 15.13 35.40 -30.95
N ALA A 123 15.00 36.34 -30.02
CA ALA A 123 15.90 37.49 -29.91
C ALA A 123 17.35 37.08 -29.64
N LYS A 124 17.55 36.03 -28.82
CA LYS A 124 18.87 35.47 -28.51
C LYS A 124 19.43 34.55 -29.59
N LYS A 125 18.62 34.18 -30.61
CA LYS A 125 18.94 33.13 -31.58
C LYS A 125 19.40 31.84 -30.88
N SER A 126 18.69 31.50 -29.80
CA SER A 126 19.02 30.35 -28.97
C SER A 126 18.70 29.04 -29.70
N LYS A 127 19.49 27.99 -29.44
CA LYS A 127 19.17 26.61 -29.84
C LYS A 127 18.34 25.88 -28.79
N ALA A 128 18.55 26.20 -27.52
CA ALA A 128 17.77 25.69 -26.41
C ALA A 128 17.61 26.80 -25.36
N THR A 129 16.37 27.17 -25.06
CA THR A 129 16.04 28.08 -23.97
C THR A 129 15.33 27.31 -22.86
N LEU A 130 15.91 27.31 -21.66
CA LEU A 130 15.30 26.73 -20.47
C LEU A 130 14.48 27.81 -19.77
N ILE A 131 13.21 27.52 -19.48
CA ILE A 131 12.40 28.37 -18.62
C ILE A 131 12.76 28.05 -17.17
N LEU A 132 13.15 29.07 -16.43
CA LEU A 132 13.67 28.99 -15.08
C LEU A 132 12.77 29.76 -14.12
N THR A 133 12.81 29.40 -12.84
CA THR A 133 12.18 30.18 -11.77
C THR A 133 13.08 30.22 -10.54
N ARG A 134 12.81 31.13 -9.60
CA ARG A 134 13.54 31.21 -8.34
C ARG A 134 12.72 30.57 -7.22
N VAL A 135 13.30 29.61 -6.52
CA VAL A 135 12.66 28.93 -5.39
C VAL A 135 13.51 29.05 -4.12
N PRO A 136 12.90 29.18 -2.93
CA PRO A 136 13.65 29.24 -1.68
C PRO A 136 14.49 27.98 -1.39
N ASN A 137 14.03 26.82 -1.84
CA ASN A 137 14.72 25.54 -1.63
C ASN A 137 14.86 24.76 -2.96
N PRO A 138 16.05 24.76 -3.59
CA PRO A 138 16.25 24.17 -4.90
C PRO A 138 16.68 22.68 -4.88
N VAL A 139 16.78 22.04 -3.71
CA VAL A 139 17.32 20.67 -3.54
C VAL A 139 16.68 19.63 -4.46
N GLU A 140 15.37 19.75 -4.70
CA GLU A 140 14.62 18.75 -5.46
C GLU A 140 14.71 18.93 -6.99
N PHE A 141 15.37 20.00 -7.46
CA PHE A 141 15.33 20.46 -8.86
C PHE A 141 16.73 20.61 -9.47
N GLY A 142 16.77 20.79 -10.80
CA GLY A 142 18.01 21.14 -11.50
C GLY A 142 18.35 22.62 -11.34
N VAL A 143 19.55 22.93 -10.84
CA VAL A 143 20.03 24.30 -10.61
C VAL A 143 20.83 24.79 -11.82
N VAL A 144 20.58 26.03 -12.20
CA VAL A 144 21.14 26.64 -13.41
C VAL A 144 21.91 27.92 -13.06
N ILE A 145 23.14 28.04 -13.59
CA ILE A 145 23.91 29.29 -13.54
C ILE A 145 23.93 29.92 -14.93
N THR A 146 23.52 31.18 -15.01
CA THR A 146 23.65 32.00 -16.21
C THR A 146 24.69 33.10 -16.04
N ASP A 147 25.26 33.58 -17.15
CA ASP A 147 26.00 34.84 -17.17
C ASP A 147 25.06 36.07 -17.27
N LYS A 148 25.64 37.26 -17.45
CA LYS A 148 24.90 38.54 -17.50
C LYS A 148 23.98 38.63 -18.72
N GLU A 149 24.29 37.91 -19.79
CA GLU A 149 23.51 37.83 -21.01
C GLU A 149 22.47 36.71 -20.98
N MET A 150 22.34 36.04 -19.83
CA MET A 150 21.48 34.89 -19.56
C MET A 150 21.91 33.60 -20.29
N ARG A 151 23.16 33.50 -20.76
CA ARG A 151 23.68 32.26 -21.35
C ARG A 151 23.98 31.27 -20.24
N ILE A 152 23.56 30.02 -20.39
CA ILE A 152 23.79 28.98 -19.38
C ILE A 152 25.27 28.59 -19.41
N ARG A 153 25.92 28.67 -18.24
CA ARG A 153 27.32 28.29 -18.04
C ARG A 153 27.47 26.98 -17.29
N ARG A 154 26.50 26.66 -16.45
CA ARG A 154 26.49 25.44 -15.66
C ARG A 154 25.06 24.99 -15.42
N PHE A 155 24.85 23.68 -15.54
CA PHE A 155 23.61 23.00 -15.23
C PHE A 155 23.94 21.85 -14.28
N LEU A 156 23.21 21.71 -13.18
CA LEU A 156 23.41 20.64 -12.21
C LEU A 156 22.06 20.08 -11.77
N GLU A 157 21.77 18.83 -12.12
CA GLU A 157 20.54 18.15 -11.73
C GLU A 157 20.62 17.69 -10.27
N LYS A 158 19.64 18.06 -9.44
CA LYS A 158 19.48 17.62 -8.03
C LYS A 158 20.78 17.72 -7.21
N PRO A 159 21.28 18.94 -6.97
CA PRO A 159 22.52 19.14 -6.24
C PRO A 159 22.42 18.63 -4.80
N SER A 160 23.53 18.17 -4.24
CA SER A 160 23.65 18.02 -2.79
C SER A 160 23.57 19.38 -2.10
N THR A 161 23.24 19.42 -0.80
CA THR A 161 23.15 20.69 -0.04
C THR A 161 24.42 21.54 -0.15
N SER A 162 25.59 20.91 -0.23
CA SER A 162 26.90 21.56 -0.42
C SER A 162 27.12 22.15 -1.82
N GLU A 163 26.32 21.72 -2.80
CA GLU A 163 26.40 22.14 -4.19
C GLU A 163 25.34 23.18 -4.57
N ILE A 164 24.52 23.65 -3.61
CA ILE A 164 23.56 24.71 -3.87
C ILE A 164 24.30 26.05 -3.98
N PHE A 165 24.46 26.52 -5.20
CA PHE A 165 25.10 27.82 -5.51
C PHE A 165 24.14 28.82 -6.17
N SER A 166 22.87 28.44 -6.42
CA SER A 166 21.84 29.31 -6.98
C SER A 166 20.45 28.84 -6.53
N ASP A 167 19.52 29.78 -6.42
CA ASP A 167 18.09 29.60 -6.17
C ASP A 167 17.28 29.42 -7.47
N THR A 168 17.95 29.52 -8.62
CA THR A 168 17.33 29.48 -9.95
C THR A 168 17.28 28.05 -10.46
N VAL A 169 16.07 27.53 -10.64
CA VAL A 169 15.80 26.13 -10.96
C VAL A 169 15.15 25.94 -12.33
N ASN A 170 15.42 24.80 -12.92
CA ASN A 170 14.81 24.26 -14.12
C ASN A 170 13.34 23.89 -13.85
N THR A 171 12.43 24.43 -14.65
CA THR A 171 10.98 24.23 -14.49
C THR A 171 10.44 23.00 -15.21
N GLY A 172 11.28 22.31 -16.02
CA GLY A 172 10.81 21.26 -16.92
C GLY A 172 10.16 21.78 -18.21
N THR A 173 10.27 23.09 -18.49
CA THR A 173 9.73 23.73 -19.70
C THR A 173 10.84 24.33 -20.56
N TYR A 174 10.82 24.02 -21.86
CA TYR A 174 11.90 24.32 -22.80
C TYR A 174 11.37 24.85 -24.13
N ILE A 175 12.12 25.75 -24.77
CA ILE A 175 11.92 26.14 -26.16
C ILE A 175 13.14 25.68 -26.95
N LEU A 176 12.94 24.81 -27.93
CA LEU A 176 14.01 24.08 -28.60
C LEU A 176 13.93 24.24 -30.11
N GLU A 177 15.11 24.31 -30.73
CA GLU A 177 15.28 24.19 -32.18
C GLU A 177 15.43 22.71 -32.57
N PRO A 178 14.80 22.23 -33.66
CA PRO A 178 14.87 20.82 -34.09
C PRO A 178 16.28 20.22 -34.14
N SER A 179 17.28 21.03 -34.51
CA SER A 179 18.68 20.62 -34.60
C SER A 179 19.25 20.06 -33.29
N VAL A 180 18.71 20.45 -32.12
CA VAL A 180 19.22 19.91 -30.84
C VAL A 180 18.89 18.44 -30.65
N LEU A 181 17.87 17.92 -31.33
CA LEU A 181 17.50 16.51 -31.25
C LEU A 181 18.51 15.60 -31.98
N GLU A 182 19.38 16.14 -32.84
CA GLU A 182 20.42 15.36 -33.55
C GLU A 182 21.51 14.84 -32.60
N TYR A 183 21.66 15.44 -31.40
CA TYR A 183 22.62 15.01 -30.38
C TYR A 183 22.14 13.80 -29.55
N LEU A 184 20.89 13.38 -29.75
CA LEU A 184 20.27 12.26 -29.05
C LEU A 184 20.17 11.03 -29.96
N PRO A 185 20.48 9.82 -29.43
CA PRO A 185 20.21 8.57 -30.13
C PRO A 185 18.70 8.34 -30.27
N SER A 186 18.30 7.65 -31.34
CA SER A 186 16.90 7.27 -31.55
C SER A 186 16.55 6.00 -30.77
N ASN A 187 15.34 5.93 -30.23
CA ASN A 187 14.79 4.75 -29.52
C ASN A 187 15.61 4.28 -28.30
N GLU A 188 16.26 5.20 -27.59
CA GLU A 188 17.00 4.93 -26.36
C GLU A 188 16.49 5.81 -25.21
N GLU A 189 16.65 5.33 -23.97
CA GLU A 189 16.34 6.10 -22.78
C GLU A 189 17.32 7.28 -22.64
N CYS A 190 16.80 8.51 -22.67
CA CYS A 190 17.59 9.74 -22.58
C CYS A 190 16.87 10.81 -21.77
N ASP A 191 17.63 11.58 -20.99
CA ASP A 191 17.14 12.69 -20.16
C ASP A 191 17.66 14.06 -20.63
N PHE A 192 16.82 15.09 -20.56
CA PHE A 192 17.23 16.46 -20.92
C PHE A 192 18.39 16.94 -20.04
N SER A 193 18.22 16.79 -18.73
CA SER A 193 19.14 17.23 -17.68
C SER A 193 20.48 16.49 -17.67
N LYS A 194 20.50 15.19 -18.01
CA LYS A 194 21.69 14.33 -17.89
C LYS A 194 22.41 14.14 -19.21
N ASP A 195 21.69 14.16 -20.33
CA ASP A 195 22.24 13.80 -21.63
C ASP A 195 22.28 15.01 -22.58
N LEU A 196 21.13 15.63 -22.86
CA LEU A 196 21.08 16.69 -23.88
C LEU A 196 21.81 17.96 -23.45
N PHE A 197 21.44 18.56 -22.31
CA PHE A 197 21.99 19.85 -21.91
C PHE A 197 23.50 19.81 -21.64
N PRO A 198 24.07 18.76 -21.00
CA PRO A 198 25.52 18.61 -20.89
C PRO A 198 26.22 18.55 -22.24
N LYS A 199 25.67 17.82 -23.24
CA LYS A 199 26.23 17.77 -24.60
C LYS A 199 26.18 19.13 -25.30
N LEU A 200 25.08 19.88 -25.17
CA LEU A 200 24.96 21.22 -25.75
C LEU A 200 25.98 22.20 -25.13
N LEU A 201 26.21 22.10 -23.82
CA LEU A 201 27.24 22.89 -23.12
C LEU A 201 28.65 22.53 -23.58
N GLU A 202 28.96 21.24 -23.73
CA GLU A 202 30.26 20.77 -24.22
C GLU A 202 30.56 21.28 -25.64
N LYS A 203 29.53 21.36 -26.49
CA LYS A 203 29.61 21.85 -27.88
C LYS A 203 29.50 23.37 -28.01
N ASP A 204 29.36 24.10 -26.89
CA ASP A 204 29.14 25.54 -26.83
C ASP A 204 27.95 26.03 -27.69
N GLU A 205 26.90 25.20 -27.80
CA GLU A 205 25.67 25.56 -28.50
C GLU A 205 24.97 26.74 -27.79
N PRO A 206 24.27 27.64 -28.52
CA PRO A 206 23.53 28.76 -27.95
C PRO A 206 22.40 28.39 -26.96
N MET A 207 22.77 28.07 -25.71
CA MET A 207 21.83 27.69 -24.64
C MET A 207 21.64 28.82 -23.62
N TYR A 208 20.39 29.23 -23.40
CA TYR A 208 20.04 30.38 -22.57
C TYR A 208 18.97 30.04 -21.52
N GLY A 209 18.99 30.75 -20.40
CA GLY A 209 17.96 30.66 -19.36
C GLY A 209 17.01 31.85 -19.44
N TYR A 210 15.71 31.63 -19.44
CA TYR A 210 14.71 32.68 -19.28
C TYR A 210 14.10 32.54 -17.89
N VAL A 211 14.38 33.48 -16.98
CA VAL A 211 13.78 33.48 -15.64
C VAL A 211 12.38 34.06 -15.75
N ALA A 212 11.37 33.20 -15.69
CA ALA A 212 9.98 33.59 -15.81
C ALA A 212 9.47 34.18 -14.48
N GLU A 213 8.64 35.21 -14.61
CA GLU A 213 7.84 35.74 -13.51
C GLU A 213 6.47 35.04 -13.50
N GLY A 214 5.93 34.79 -12.31
CA GLY A 214 4.65 34.11 -12.13
C GLY A 214 4.73 32.95 -11.13
N TYR A 215 3.66 32.19 -11.04
CA TYR A 215 3.54 31.02 -10.20
C TYR A 215 4.09 29.78 -10.90
N TRP A 216 4.75 28.92 -10.13
CA TRP A 216 5.13 27.58 -10.58
C TRP A 216 5.14 26.60 -9.41
N CYS A 217 4.53 25.45 -9.62
CA CYS A 217 4.52 24.34 -8.69
C CYS A 217 4.72 23.02 -9.46
N ASP A 218 5.78 22.27 -9.14
CA ASP A 218 5.91 20.86 -9.51
C ASP A 218 5.02 20.02 -8.59
N VAL A 219 4.00 19.36 -9.15
CA VAL A 219 3.10 18.49 -8.41
C VAL A 219 3.78 17.11 -8.21
N GLY A 220 4.95 17.09 -7.57
CA GLY A 220 5.80 15.92 -7.41
C GLY A 220 5.38 14.96 -6.30
N HIS A 221 4.71 15.47 -5.27
CA HIS A 221 4.32 14.73 -4.06
C HIS A 221 2.97 15.22 -3.51
N LEU A 222 2.38 14.46 -2.57
CA LEU A 222 1.01 14.68 -2.08
C LEU A 222 0.80 16.05 -1.39
N GLU A 223 1.84 16.57 -0.74
CA GLU A 223 1.79 17.89 -0.12
C GLU A 223 1.79 19.00 -1.18
N ALA A 224 2.68 18.96 -2.18
CA ALA A 224 2.65 19.90 -3.30
C ALA A 224 1.33 19.85 -4.06
N TYR A 225 0.76 18.66 -4.25
CA TYR A 225 -0.58 18.49 -4.82
C TYR A 225 -1.66 19.24 -4.03
N ARG A 226 -1.62 19.16 -2.70
CA ARG A 226 -2.58 19.85 -1.83
C ARG A 226 -2.34 21.37 -1.81
N GLU A 227 -1.09 21.81 -1.74
CA GLU A 227 -0.77 23.24 -1.80
C GLU A 227 -1.17 23.85 -3.15
N ALA A 228 -0.96 23.15 -4.28
CA ALA A 228 -1.41 23.63 -5.60
C ALA A 228 -2.94 23.85 -5.66
N GLN A 229 -3.72 23.03 -4.95
CA GLN A 229 -5.18 23.21 -4.85
C GLN A 229 -5.51 24.49 -4.07
N TYR A 230 -4.85 24.70 -2.93
CA TYR A 230 -5.09 25.87 -2.10
C TYR A 230 -4.62 27.16 -2.78
N ASP A 231 -3.45 27.13 -3.40
CA ASP A 231 -2.90 28.27 -4.14
C ASP A 231 -3.79 28.64 -5.32
N GLY A 232 -4.35 27.65 -6.03
CA GLY A 232 -5.35 27.85 -7.07
C GLY A 232 -6.63 28.50 -6.52
N LEU A 233 -7.23 27.96 -5.45
CA LEU A 233 -8.42 28.55 -4.81
C LEU A 233 -8.20 29.99 -4.30
N MET A 234 -6.98 30.29 -3.85
CA MET A 234 -6.58 31.59 -3.33
C MET A 234 -6.16 32.57 -4.44
N ASN A 235 -6.31 32.20 -5.71
CA ASN A 235 -5.91 32.99 -6.88
C ASN A 235 -4.43 33.42 -6.86
N LYS A 236 -3.54 32.60 -6.28
CA LYS A 236 -2.08 32.83 -6.39
C LYS A 236 -1.52 32.46 -7.77
N VAL A 237 -2.30 31.71 -8.54
CA VAL A 237 -2.01 31.28 -9.90
C VAL A 237 -3.23 31.53 -10.78
N THR A 238 -2.99 31.99 -12.01
CA THR A 238 -4.07 32.27 -12.97
C THR A 238 -4.53 30.99 -13.66
N LEU A 239 -5.57 30.36 -13.12
CA LEU A 239 -6.18 29.13 -13.64
C LEU A 239 -7.62 29.34 -14.11
N ASP A 240 -8.04 28.52 -15.08
CA ASP A 240 -9.44 28.46 -15.49
C ASP A 240 -10.20 27.48 -14.58
N PHE A 241 -11.26 27.96 -13.95
CA PHE A 241 -12.08 27.17 -13.04
C PHE A 241 -13.11 26.33 -13.80
N ALA A 242 -13.39 25.12 -13.29
CA ALA A 242 -14.38 24.21 -13.87
C ALA A 242 -15.82 24.72 -13.84
N TYR A 243 -16.13 25.63 -12.90
CA TYR A 243 -17.48 26.06 -12.60
C TYR A 243 -17.57 27.59 -12.52
N PRO A 244 -18.74 28.18 -12.78
CA PRO A 244 -18.94 29.61 -12.58
C PRO A 244 -18.82 29.99 -11.11
N GLU A 245 -18.34 31.21 -10.87
CA GLU A 245 -18.34 31.82 -9.55
C GLU A 245 -19.75 32.31 -9.21
N GLN A 246 -20.38 31.73 -8.19
CA GLN A 246 -21.73 32.08 -7.77
C GLN A 246 -21.72 33.28 -6.81
N SER A 247 -20.69 33.39 -5.98
CA SER A 247 -20.40 34.53 -5.11
C SER A 247 -18.89 34.60 -4.87
N SER A 248 -18.38 35.73 -4.37
CA SER A 248 -16.94 35.95 -4.14
C SER A 248 -16.25 34.76 -3.47
N GLY A 249 -15.34 34.09 -4.18
CA GLY A 249 -14.58 32.93 -3.71
C GLY A 249 -15.39 31.62 -3.65
N MET A 250 -16.56 31.53 -4.26
CA MET A 250 -17.41 30.34 -4.23
C MET A 250 -17.77 29.90 -5.65
N TRP A 251 -17.16 28.80 -6.10
CA TRP A 251 -17.43 28.19 -7.40
C TRP A 251 -18.33 26.98 -7.23
N VAL A 252 -19.46 26.95 -7.92
CA VAL A 252 -20.48 25.90 -7.76
C VAL A 252 -20.94 25.37 -9.10
N GLY A 253 -20.85 24.05 -9.27
CA GLY A 253 -21.33 23.33 -10.45
C GLY A 253 -22.84 23.26 -10.55
N GLN A 254 -23.33 22.84 -11.73
CA GLN A 254 -24.76 22.78 -12.01
C GLN A 254 -25.44 21.68 -11.18
N ASN A 255 -26.75 21.84 -10.92
CA ASN A 255 -27.60 20.88 -10.20
C ASN A 255 -27.12 20.53 -8.78
N THR A 256 -26.29 21.38 -8.18
CA THR A 256 -25.84 21.21 -6.80
C THR A 256 -26.84 21.82 -5.84
N TYR A 257 -27.27 21.04 -4.86
CA TYR A 257 -28.13 21.48 -3.77
C TYR A 257 -27.31 21.68 -2.50
N ILE A 258 -27.40 22.86 -1.92
CA ILE A 258 -26.79 23.21 -0.64
C ILE A 258 -27.93 23.53 0.34
N ASP A 259 -28.00 22.78 1.44
CA ASP A 259 -29.00 23.06 2.46
C ASP A 259 -28.80 24.47 3.06
N PRO A 260 -29.88 25.26 3.30
CA PRO A 260 -29.77 26.62 3.82
C PRO A 260 -29.09 26.74 5.19
N THR A 261 -29.01 25.65 5.96
CA THR A 261 -28.35 25.63 7.28
C THR A 261 -26.87 25.28 7.21
N ALA A 262 -26.35 24.90 6.04
CA ALA A 262 -24.93 24.64 5.85
C ALA A 262 -24.11 25.95 5.99
N LYS A 263 -22.96 25.85 6.64
CA LYS A 263 -22.02 26.96 6.82
C LYS A 263 -20.84 26.75 5.88
N ILE A 264 -20.63 27.71 4.98
CA ILE A 264 -19.57 27.65 3.98
C ILE A 264 -18.69 28.89 4.17
N GLU A 265 -17.40 28.67 4.37
CA GLU A 265 -16.39 29.72 4.45
C GLU A 265 -15.58 29.72 3.16
N THR A 266 -15.54 30.84 2.44
CA THR A 266 -14.83 30.98 1.16
C THR A 266 -13.32 31.25 1.37
N PRO A 267 -12.43 30.83 0.44
CA PRO A 267 -12.75 30.26 -0.87
C PRO A 267 -13.06 28.77 -0.85
N VAL A 268 -14.04 28.32 -1.65
CA VAL A 268 -14.39 26.90 -1.84
C VAL A 268 -14.80 26.62 -3.28
N LEU A 269 -14.58 25.37 -3.71
CA LEU A 269 -15.05 24.87 -4.99
C LEU A 269 -15.93 23.64 -4.76
N ILE A 270 -17.14 23.64 -5.33
CA ILE A 270 -18.13 22.58 -5.21
C ILE A 270 -18.56 22.14 -6.60
N GLY A 271 -18.37 20.86 -6.92
CA GLY A 271 -18.69 20.29 -8.22
C GLY A 271 -20.18 20.26 -8.54
N SER A 272 -20.51 19.71 -9.71
CA SER A 272 -21.87 19.54 -10.19
C SER A 272 -22.55 18.33 -9.54
N ASN A 273 -23.89 18.35 -9.48
CA ASN A 273 -24.72 17.28 -8.93
C ASN A 273 -24.40 16.92 -7.47
N CYS A 274 -23.88 17.87 -6.70
CA CYS A 274 -23.57 17.64 -5.29
C CYS A 274 -24.79 17.82 -4.40
N ARG A 275 -24.80 17.16 -3.25
CA ARG A 275 -25.80 17.34 -2.19
C ARG A 275 -25.11 17.63 -0.88
N ILE A 276 -25.25 18.85 -0.37
CA ILE A 276 -24.71 19.26 0.93
C ILE A 276 -25.86 19.30 1.93
N GLY A 277 -25.76 18.46 2.97
CA GLY A 277 -26.77 18.28 3.99
C GLY A 277 -26.81 19.40 5.05
N PRO A 278 -27.83 19.35 5.93
CA PRO A 278 -28.07 20.41 6.90
C PRO A 278 -26.95 20.49 7.95
N ASN A 279 -26.63 21.72 8.38
CA ASN A 279 -25.61 22.03 9.37
C ASN A 279 -24.20 21.50 9.05
N ALA A 280 -23.91 21.15 7.79
CA ALA A 280 -22.55 20.84 7.37
C ALA A 280 -21.69 22.12 7.47
N HIS A 281 -20.46 21.99 7.96
CA HIS A 281 -19.48 23.07 8.03
C HIS A 281 -18.37 22.79 7.02
N ILE A 282 -18.23 23.68 6.05
CA ILE A 282 -17.21 23.63 4.99
C ILE A 282 -16.28 24.83 5.18
N GLU A 283 -15.04 24.58 5.59
CA GLU A 283 -14.04 25.64 5.79
C GLU A 283 -13.35 26.06 4.48
N ALA A 284 -12.78 27.26 4.49
CA ALA A 284 -12.08 27.89 3.37
C ALA A 284 -10.83 27.11 2.94
N GLY A 285 -10.76 26.73 1.66
CA GLY A 285 -9.73 25.85 1.09
C GLY A 285 -10.26 24.46 0.72
N THR A 286 -11.55 24.19 0.94
CA THR A 286 -12.18 22.92 0.59
C THR A 286 -12.46 22.82 -0.92
N VAL A 287 -12.10 21.68 -1.52
CA VAL A 287 -12.37 21.34 -2.92
C VAL A 287 -13.24 20.08 -2.97
N ILE A 288 -14.41 20.17 -3.61
CA ILE A 288 -15.38 19.08 -3.73
C ILE A 288 -15.63 18.77 -5.21
N GLY A 289 -15.40 17.51 -5.59
CA GLY A 289 -15.65 16.91 -6.89
C GLY A 289 -17.12 16.87 -7.31
N ASP A 290 -17.38 16.41 -8.53
CA ASP A 290 -18.74 16.18 -9.01
C ASP A 290 -19.40 14.97 -8.34
N ASN A 291 -20.73 14.98 -8.22
CA ASN A 291 -21.54 13.87 -7.70
C ASN A 291 -21.21 13.49 -6.26
N VAL A 292 -20.72 14.43 -5.45
CA VAL A 292 -20.41 14.20 -4.04
C VAL A 292 -21.64 14.44 -3.18
N THR A 293 -21.88 13.54 -2.22
CA THR A 293 -22.89 13.73 -1.18
C THR A 293 -22.23 13.93 0.16
N ILE A 294 -22.57 15.03 0.85
CA ILE A 294 -22.13 15.35 2.20
C ILE A 294 -23.37 15.37 3.09
N SER A 295 -23.39 14.50 4.11
CA SER A 295 -24.54 14.35 5.01
C SER A 295 -24.54 15.40 6.12
N ALA A 296 -25.56 15.36 6.98
CA ALA A 296 -25.75 16.36 8.02
C ALA A 296 -24.58 16.43 9.02
N HIS A 297 -24.32 17.63 9.54
CA HIS A 297 -23.33 17.87 10.60
C HIS A 297 -21.88 17.46 10.27
N ALA A 298 -21.54 17.21 9.00
CA ALA A 298 -20.17 16.94 8.59
C ALA A 298 -19.30 18.20 8.77
N ASN A 299 -18.06 18.02 9.22
CA ASN A 299 -17.09 19.08 9.46
C ASN A 299 -15.87 18.90 8.54
N LEU A 300 -15.77 19.77 7.54
CA LEU A 300 -14.79 19.70 6.46
C LEU A 300 -13.78 20.83 6.60
N LYS A 301 -12.62 20.51 7.17
CA LYS A 301 -11.51 21.45 7.37
C LYS A 301 -10.52 21.36 6.22
N ARG A 302 -10.89 21.99 5.09
CA ARG A 302 -10.08 22.06 3.87
C ARG A 302 -9.71 20.70 3.25
N PRO A 303 -10.59 19.67 3.21
CA PRO A 303 -10.27 18.45 2.48
C PRO A 303 -10.33 18.68 0.96
N ILE A 304 -9.69 17.78 0.23
CA ILE A 304 -9.84 17.62 -1.21
C ILE A 304 -10.64 16.34 -1.45
N ILE A 305 -11.84 16.45 -1.98
CA ILE A 305 -12.77 15.33 -2.17
C ILE A 305 -13.00 15.15 -3.67
N TRP A 306 -12.67 13.98 -4.20
CA TRP A 306 -12.85 13.65 -5.61
C TRP A 306 -14.27 13.18 -5.92
N ASN A 307 -14.53 13.06 -7.22
CA ASN A 307 -15.86 12.77 -7.76
C ASN A 307 -16.49 11.50 -7.15
N GLY A 308 -17.80 11.56 -6.92
CA GLY A 308 -18.61 10.41 -6.49
C GLY A 308 -18.38 9.95 -5.04
N ALA A 309 -17.65 10.72 -4.22
CA ALA A 309 -17.46 10.38 -2.82
C ALA A 309 -18.76 10.56 -2.00
N LEU A 310 -18.93 9.71 -0.99
CA LEU A 310 -20.06 9.76 -0.06
C LEU A 310 -19.55 10.01 1.36
N ILE A 311 -19.88 11.18 1.91
CA ILE A 311 -19.47 11.61 3.25
C ILE A 311 -20.68 11.53 4.19
N GLY A 312 -20.55 10.67 5.20
CA GLY A 312 -21.58 10.39 6.20
C GLY A 312 -21.80 11.51 7.21
N GLU A 313 -22.76 11.29 8.10
CA GLU A 313 -23.13 12.26 9.15
C GLU A 313 -22.02 12.42 10.18
N GLU A 314 -21.84 13.64 10.70
CA GLU A 314 -20.87 13.95 11.77
C GLU A 314 -19.42 13.53 11.46
N VAL A 315 -19.07 13.36 10.18
CA VAL A 315 -17.70 13.04 9.74
C VAL A 315 -16.79 14.25 9.96
N ASN A 316 -15.55 14.00 10.36
CA ASN A 316 -14.51 15.04 10.45
C ASN A 316 -13.39 14.76 9.44
N LEU A 317 -13.23 15.64 8.45
CA LEU A 317 -12.13 15.59 7.48
C LEU A 317 -11.23 16.80 7.66
N SER A 318 -9.92 16.60 7.81
CA SER A 318 -8.96 17.70 8.01
C SER A 318 -7.80 17.58 7.04
N ALA A 319 -7.64 18.55 6.14
CA ALA A 319 -6.51 18.67 5.19
C ALA A 319 -6.08 17.34 4.54
N CYS A 320 -7.05 16.48 4.25
CA CYS A 320 -6.89 15.14 3.73
C CYS A 320 -7.42 15.05 2.29
N THR A 321 -7.09 13.96 1.60
CA THR A 321 -7.61 13.70 0.25
C THR A 321 -8.48 12.44 0.24
N ILE A 322 -9.71 12.57 -0.23
CA ILE A 322 -10.67 11.48 -0.40
C ILE A 322 -10.85 11.23 -1.89
N SER A 323 -10.36 10.10 -2.39
CA SER A 323 -10.34 9.79 -3.82
C SER A 323 -11.70 9.32 -4.33
N ARG A 324 -11.80 9.14 -5.65
CA ARG A 324 -13.04 8.89 -6.38
C ARG A 324 -13.84 7.70 -5.81
N GLY A 325 -15.14 7.89 -5.64
CA GLY A 325 -16.07 6.83 -5.23
C GLY A 325 -15.83 6.28 -3.81
N THR A 326 -15.04 6.98 -2.98
CA THR A 326 -14.78 6.58 -1.60
C THR A 326 -16.01 6.85 -0.74
N ARG A 327 -16.34 5.91 0.15
CA ARG A 327 -17.40 6.08 1.15
C ARG A 327 -16.79 6.26 2.54
N VAL A 328 -17.15 7.34 3.22
CA VAL A 328 -16.78 7.62 4.61
C VAL A 328 -18.05 7.58 5.44
N ASP A 329 -18.23 6.54 6.26
CA ASP A 329 -19.43 6.36 7.08
C ASP A 329 -19.44 7.31 8.30
N ARG A 330 -20.60 7.38 8.98
CA ARG A 330 -20.87 8.37 10.04
C ARG A 330 -19.82 8.39 11.16
N ARG A 331 -19.55 9.58 11.71
CA ARG A 331 -18.61 9.84 12.81
C ARG A 331 -17.15 9.43 12.55
N ALA A 332 -16.80 9.02 11.34
CA ALA A 332 -15.43 8.71 10.98
C ALA A 332 -14.54 9.97 10.94
N GLN A 333 -13.24 9.78 11.13
CA GLN A 333 -12.24 10.83 11.18
C GLN A 333 -11.08 10.54 10.23
N VAL A 334 -10.77 11.46 9.32
CA VAL A 334 -9.61 11.36 8.43
C VAL A 334 -8.75 12.61 8.63
N LEU A 335 -7.57 12.40 9.21
CA LEU A 335 -6.71 13.46 9.71
C LEU A 335 -5.73 14.00 8.65
N GLU A 336 -4.98 15.03 9.04
CA GLU A 336 -4.15 15.85 8.15
C GLU A 336 -3.17 15.05 7.28
N GLY A 337 -3.19 15.32 5.98
CA GLY A 337 -2.31 14.67 5.01
C GLY A 337 -2.61 13.20 4.75
N ALA A 338 -3.62 12.62 5.39
CA ALA A 338 -4.07 11.29 5.03
C ALA A 338 -4.69 11.29 3.63
N VAL A 339 -4.48 10.19 2.91
CA VAL A 339 -5.04 10.00 1.57
C VAL A 339 -5.78 8.67 1.52
N VAL A 340 -7.07 8.73 1.19
CA VAL A 340 -7.91 7.54 1.00
C VAL A 340 -8.08 7.28 -0.48
N GLY A 341 -7.53 6.17 -0.98
CA GLY A 341 -7.54 5.79 -2.39
C GLY A 341 -8.92 5.38 -2.90
N SER A 342 -9.07 5.40 -4.23
CA SER A 342 -10.36 5.24 -4.92
C SER A 342 -11.12 3.99 -4.49
N LEU A 343 -12.45 4.06 -4.49
CA LEU A 343 -13.36 2.93 -4.20
C LEU A 343 -13.15 2.28 -2.81
N SER A 344 -12.56 3.02 -1.87
CA SER A 344 -12.38 2.53 -0.50
C SER A 344 -13.59 2.84 0.39
N LYS A 345 -13.73 2.10 1.49
CA LYS A 345 -14.76 2.31 2.51
C LYS A 345 -14.11 2.56 3.86
N VAL A 346 -14.38 3.72 4.46
CA VAL A 346 -14.03 4.04 5.85
C VAL A 346 -15.27 3.81 6.71
N GLY A 347 -15.21 2.83 7.61
CA GLY A 347 -16.33 2.44 8.46
C GLY A 347 -16.70 3.49 9.51
N GLU A 348 -17.89 3.35 10.08
CA GLU A 348 -18.40 4.21 11.14
C GLU A 348 -17.41 4.35 12.32
N GLU A 349 -17.21 5.56 12.83
CA GLU A 349 -16.26 5.86 13.95
C GLU A 349 -14.81 5.42 13.70
N ALA A 350 -14.45 5.04 12.48
CA ALA A 350 -13.07 4.72 12.14
C ALA A 350 -12.21 5.99 12.10
N GLN A 351 -10.94 5.86 12.46
CA GLN A 351 -9.98 6.96 12.49
C GLN A 351 -8.77 6.62 11.61
N ILE A 352 -8.44 7.51 10.69
CA ILE A 352 -7.23 7.44 9.87
C ILE A 352 -6.28 8.54 10.34
N SER A 353 -5.11 8.13 10.83
CA SER A 353 -4.10 9.02 11.40
C SER A 353 -3.42 9.90 10.35
N PRO A 354 -2.73 10.99 10.77
CA PRO A 354 -2.10 11.92 9.83
C PRO A 354 -1.12 11.21 8.89
N THR A 355 -1.02 11.69 7.65
CA THR A 355 -0.11 11.20 6.59
C THR A 355 -0.32 9.74 6.14
N VAL A 356 -1.27 9.01 6.74
CA VAL A 356 -1.57 7.63 6.39
C VAL A 356 -2.17 7.56 4.99
N ARG A 357 -1.63 6.64 4.19
CA ARG A 357 -2.06 6.39 2.81
C ARG A 357 -2.78 5.05 2.71
N VAL A 358 -4.00 5.09 2.21
CA VAL A 358 -4.83 3.92 1.94
C VAL A 358 -4.88 3.71 0.44
N TRP A 359 -4.45 2.55 -0.05
CA TRP A 359 -4.52 2.23 -1.48
C TRP A 359 -5.97 2.09 -1.95
N PRO A 360 -6.23 2.03 -3.27
CA PRO A 360 -7.58 1.80 -3.77
C PRO A 360 -8.18 0.46 -3.31
N ASN A 361 -9.51 0.39 -3.31
CA ASN A 361 -10.32 -0.80 -3.01
C ASN A 361 -10.07 -1.38 -1.59
N LYS A 362 -9.95 -0.53 -0.57
CA LYS A 362 -9.73 -0.96 0.82
C LYS A 362 -10.95 -0.73 1.69
N THR A 363 -11.10 -1.56 2.71
CA THR A 363 -12.13 -1.40 3.74
C THR A 363 -11.47 -1.16 5.08
N ILE A 364 -11.82 -0.08 5.76
CA ILE A 364 -11.47 0.17 7.16
C ILE A 364 -12.70 -0.17 7.98
N GLU A 365 -12.60 -1.11 8.92
CA GLU A 365 -13.73 -1.53 9.74
C GLU A 365 -14.23 -0.40 10.67
N SER A 366 -15.50 -0.50 11.08
CA SER A 366 -16.10 0.45 12.00
C SER A 366 -15.37 0.46 13.35
N GLY A 367 -14.97 1.64 13.82
CA GLY A 367 -14.20 1.86 15.04
C GLY A 367 -12.72 1.46 14.95
N ALA A 368 -12.20 1.12 13.77
CA ALA A 368 -10.78 0.82 13.60
C ALA A 368 -9.95 2.11 13.58
N THR A 369 -8.75 2.06 14.15
CA THR A 369 -7.76 3.15 14.08
C THR A 369 -6.60 2.72 13.19
N LEU A 370 -6.43 3.41 12.07
CA LEU A 370 -5.38 3.14 11.10
C LEU A 370 -4.21 4.11 11.28
N ASN A 371 -3.09 3.57 11.77
CA ASN A 371 -1.85 4.31 12.04
C ASN A 371 -0.74 4.04 11.03
N ILE A 372 -0.97 3.14 10.06
CA ILE A 372 0.02 2.73 9.06
C ILE A 372 -0.62 2.72 7.67
N ASN A 373 0.19 2.88 6.63
CA ASN A 373 -0.27 2.81 5.25
C ASN A 373 -0.91 1.43 4.97
N LEU A 374 -2.09 1.45 4.35
CA LEU A 374 -2.80 0.22 3.94
C LEU A 374 -2.55 -0.04 2.46
N ILE A 375 -1.45 -0.74 2.17
CA ILE A 375 -1.00 -1.09 0.82
C ILE A 375 -1.51 -2.48 0.42
N TRP A 376 -1.18 -3.48 1.24
CA TRP A 376 -1.53 -4.89 1.08
C TRP A 376 -2.75 -5.25 1.92
N GLY A 377 -3.44 -6.34 1.57
CA GLY A 377 -4.69 -6.76 2.21
C GLY A 377 -5.88 -5.87 1.83
N ASN A 378 -7.09 -6.37 1.99
CA ASN A 378 -8.30 -5.63 1.60
C ASN A 378 -8.98 -4.93 2.78
N THR A 379 -8.68 -5.34 4.02
CA THR A 379 -9.41 -4.87 5.20
C THR A 379 -8.47 -4.51 6.34
N ALA A 380 -8.55 -3.28 6.84
CA ALA A 380 -7.99 -2.89 8.12
C ALA A 380 -8.99 -3.26 9.24
N GLN A 381 -8.62 -4.24 10.04
CA GLN A 381 -9.46 -4.77 11.11
C GLN A 381 -9.39 -3.91 12.37
N ARG A 382 -10.51 -3.82 13.11
CA ARG A 382 -10.57 -3.16 14.41
C ARG A 382 -9.82 -3.92 15.51
N ASN A 383 -9.91 -5.25 15.47
CA ASN A 383 -9.34 -6.16 16.46
C ASN A 383 -8.34 -7.09 15.77
N LEU A 384 -7.30 -7.51 16.48
CA LEU A 384 -6.36 -8.54 16.00
C LEU A 384 -6.89 -9.94 16.28
N PHE A 385 -7.51 -10.14 17.44
CA PHE A 385 -7.97 -11.45 17.88
C PHE A 385 -9.39 -11.73 17.39
N GLY A 386 -9.52 -12.78 16.58
CA GLY A 386 -10.79 -13.38 16.21
C GLY A 386 -11.29 -14.40 17.25
N GLN A 387 -12.07 -15.38 16.78
CA GLN A 387 -12.60 -16.45 17.65
C GLN A 387 -11.51 -17.45 18.09
N ARG A 388 -10.58 -17.81 17.20
CA ARG A 388 -9.54 -18.81 17.47
C ARG A 388 -8.17 -18.21 17.79
N GLY A 389 -7.95 -16.93 17.53
CA GLY A 389 -6.64 -16.29 17.63
C GLY A 389 -6.51 -15.18 16.59
N VAL A 390 -5.27 -14.79 16.29
CA VAL A 390 -4.98 -13.82 15.23
C VAL A 390 -4.88 -14.56 13.91
N GLN A 391 -5.63 -14.15 12.89
CA GLN A 391 -5.67 -14.84 11.59
C GLN A 391 -5.69 -13.87 10.42
N GLY A 392 -5.20 -14.32 9.27
CA GLY A 392 -5.23 -13.55 8.03
C GLY A 392 -4.55 -14.28 6.88
N LEU A 393 -4.64 -13.72 5.67
CA LEU A 393 -3.99 -14.25 4.48
C LEU A 393 -2.48 -14.33 4.67
N ALA A 394 -1.92 -15.49 4.30
CA ALA A 394 -0.49 -15.77 4.38
C ALA A 394 0.31 -14.74 3.56
N ASN A 395 1.27 -14.07 4.20
CA ASN A 395 2.16 -13.10 3.57
C ASN A 395 1.46 -11.87 2.94
N ILE A 396 0.19 -11.63 3.28
CA ILE A 396 -0.56 -10.43 2.89
C ILE A 396 -1.03 -9.70 4.16
N ASP A 397 -1.81 -10.38 4.99
CA ASP A 397 -2.27 -9.84 6.28
C ASP A 397 -1.29 -10.21 7.40
N ILE A 398 -0.77 -11.44 7.37
CA ILE A 398 0.22 -11.95 8.34
C ILE A 398 1.60 -11.91 7.69
N THR A 399 2.26 -10.75 7.77
CA THR A 399 3.62 -10.50 7.26
C THR A 399 4.68 -10.67 8.36
N PRO A 400 5.98 -10.72 8.01
CA PRO A 400 7.06 -10.68 8.99
C PRO A 400 7.00 -9.48 9.94
N GLU A 401 6.70 -8.29 9.41
CA GLU A 401 6.62 -7.04 10.17
C GLU A 401 5.46 -7.07 11.16
N PHE A 402 4.29 -7.53 10.70
CA PHE A 402 3.13 -7.78 11.55
C PHE A 402 3.48 -8.71 12.71
N ALA A 403 4.14 -9.83 12.40
CA ALA A 403 4.53 -10.85 13.38
C ALA A 403 5.56 -10.32 14.39
N VAL A 404 6.55 -9.52 13.97
CA VAL A 404 7.48 -8.85 14.90
C VAL A 404 6.73 -7.93 15.85
N LYS A 405 5.83 -7.08 15.33
CA LYS A 405 5.06 -6.14 16.14
C LYS A 405 4.11 -6.85 17.12
N LEU A 406 3.46 -7.93 16.67
CA LEU A 406 2.60 -8.76 17.52
C LEU A 406 3.40 -9.43 18.66
N GLY A 407 4.59 -9.95 18.35
CA GLY A 407 5.51 -10.53 19.34
C GLY A 407 5.94 -9.49 20.39
N ALA A 408 6.35 -8.30 19.94
CA ALA A 408 6.72 -7.20 20.82
C ALA A 408 5.55 -6.72 21.69
N ALA A 409 4.34 -6.61 21.13
CA ALA A 409 3.15 -6.22 21.86
C ALA A 409 2.81 -7.24 22.95
N TYR A 410 2.79 -8.53 22.61
CA TYR A 410 2.56 -9.59 23.60
C TYR A 410 3.63 -9.58 24.70
N GLY A 411 4.91 -9.52 24.34
CA GLY A 411 6.00 -9.50 25.32
C GLY A 411 5.99 -8.27 26.23
N SER A 412 5.54 -7.12 25.73
CA SER A 412 5.37 -5.89 26.52
C SER A 412 4.27 -6.02 27.57
N THR A 413 3.29 -6.92 27.38
CA THR A 413 2.28 -7.20 28.42
C THR A 413 2.79 -8.05 29.58
N LEU A 414 3.96 -8.68 29.43
CA LEU A 414 4.63 -9.58 30.38
C LEU A 414 5.72 -8.86 31.19
N LYS A 415 6.22 -9.49 32.26
CA LYS A 415 7.36 -8.97 33.04
C LYS A 415 8.67 -9.13 32.26
N LEU A 416 9.64 -8.27 32.51
CA LEU A 416 10.99 -8.41 31.97
C LEU A 416 11.60 -9.76 32.41
N GLY A 417 12.31 -10.45 31.51
CA GLY A 417 12.88 -11.78 31.77
C GLY A 417 11.86 -12.92 31.84
N SER A 418 10.60 -12.67 31.46
CA SER A 418 9.62 -13.76 31.32
C SER A 418 10.03 -14.70 30.20
N GLN A 419 9.71 -15.99 30.34
CA GLN A 419 9.89 -16.99 29.28
C GLN A 419 8.58 -17.26 28.55
N VAL A 420 8.61 -17.39 27.23
CA VAL A 420 7.47 -17.73 26.38
C VAL A 420 7.83 -18.89 25.46
N SER A 421 6.99 -19.92 25.39
CA SER A 421 7.22 -21.02 24.44
C SER A 421 6.68 -20.68 23.04
N LEU A 422 7.44 -20.94 21.99
CA LEU A 422 6.94 -20.86 20.61
C LEU A 422 6.94 -22.22 19.94
N SER A 423 5.89 -22.51 19.19
CA SER A 423 5.75 -23.73 18.40
C SER A 423 5.08 -23.42 17.08
N ARG A 424 5.20 -24.32 16.11
CA ARG A 424 4.59 -24.11 14.79
C ARG A 424 4.30 -25.39 14.03
N ASP A 425 3.53 -25.23 12.96
CA ASP A 425 3.44 -26.16 11.84
C ASP A 425 4.78 -26.22 11.06
N GLN A 426 5.03 -27.33 10.35
CA GLN A 426 6.26 -27.59 9.60
C GLN A 426 6.51 -26.64 8.43
N ARG A 427 5.44 -26.06 7.86
CA ARG A 427 5.43 -25.29 6.61
C ARG A 427 6.32 -24.03 6.66
N SER A 428 6.89 -23.66 5.52
CA SER A 428 7.83 -22.54 5.38
C SER A 428 7.24 -21.19 5.84
N ILE A 429 5.98 -20.92 5.50
CA ILE A 429 5.29 -19.70 5.92
C ILE A 429 5.16 -19.59 7.45
N CYS A 430 4.83 -20.69 8.13
CA CYS A 430 4.76 -20.72 9.59
C CYS A 430 6.14 -20.51 10.22
N ARG A 431 7.19 -21.07 9.60
CA ARG A 431 8.59 -20.85 10.01
C ARG A 431 8.99 -19.38 9.94
N MET A 432 8.62 -18.69 8.87
CA MET A 432 8.87 -17.25 8.71
C MET A 432 8.19 -16.46 9.83
N VAL A 433 6.87 -16.65 10.01
CA VAL A 433 6.08 -15.96 11.03
C VAL A 433 6.62 -16.21 12.45
N THR A 434 6.96 -17.46 12.78
CA THR A 434 7.55 -17.78 14.09
C THR A 434 8.88 -17.09 14.31
N ARG A 435 9.79 -17.06 13.33
CA ARG A 435 11.08 -16.35 13.46
C ARG A 435 10.89 -14.85 13.70
N SER A 436 9.90 -14.25 13.03
CA SER A 436 9.52 -12.85 13.25
C SER A 436 8.98 -12.60 14.66
N LEU A 437 8.08 -13.47 15.15
CA LEU A 437 7.57 -13.39 16.54
C LEU A 437 8.69 -13.49 17.57
N ILE A 438 9.67 -14.36 17.35
CA ILE A 438 10.85 -14.52 18.22
C ILE A 438 11.61 -13.19 18.31
N GLY A 439 11.92 -12.55 17.17
CA GLY A 439 12.61 -11.26 17.16
C GLY A 439 11.83 -10.18 17.92
N GLY A 440 10.51 -10.14 17.75
CA GLY A 440 9.63 -9.23 18.50
C GLY A 440 9.70 -9.43 20.01
N LEU A 441 9.60 -10.67 20.49
CA LEU A 441 9.66 -11.00 21.91
C LEU A 441 11.03 -10.71 22.53
N MET A 442 12.12 -11.09 21.86
CA MET A 442 13.48 -10.81 22.33
C MET A 442 13.74 -9.31 22.44
N SER A 443 13.24 -8.52 21.48
CA SER A 443 13.43 -7.05 21.45
C SER A 443 12.81 -6.32 22.65
N VAL A 444 11.89 -6.98 23.36
CA VAL A 444 11.23 -6.44 24.55
C VAL A 444 11.65 -7.18 25.83
N GLY A 445 12.74 -7.94 25.79
CA GLY A 445 13.33 -8.63 26.94
C GLY A 445 12.54 -9.83 27.45
N VAL A 446 11.97 -10.60 26.52
CA VAL A 446 11.32 -11.89 26.79
C VAL A 446 12.18 -13.00 26.19
N ASP A 447 12.50 -14.01 27.01
CA ASP A 447 13.20 -15.21 26.57
C ASP A 447 12.24 -16.18 25.88
N VAL A 448 12.73 -16.87 24.86
CA VAL A 448 11.94 -17.81 24.05
C VAL A 448 12.38 -19.25 24.29
N GLN A 449 11.41 -20.14 24.53
CA GLN A 449 11.57 -21.59 24.46
C GLN A 449 11.00 -22.09 23.12
N ASN A 450 11.84 -22.26 22.11
CA ASN A 450 11.40 -22.68 20.77
C ASN A 450 11.25 -24.21 20.69
N LEU A 451 10.01 -24.67 20.51
CA LEU A 451 9.62 -26.06 20.37
C LEU A 451 9.65 -26.55 18.91
N ASP A 452 10.06 -25.69 17.98
CA ASP A 452 10.13 -25.93 16.53
C ASP A 452 8.80 -26.44 15.93
N ALA A 453 8.88 -27.31 14.93
CA ALA A 453 7.74 -27.89 14.26
C ALA A 453 7.16 -29.02 15.11
N THR A 454 5.96 -28.81 15.65
CA THR A 454 5.27 -29.79 16.50
C THR A 454 3.76 -29.63 16.43
N ALA A 455 3.01 -30.64 16.85
CA ALA A 455 1.56 -30.56 16.93
C ALA A 455 1.13 -29.70 18.13
N ILE A 456 0.06 -28.92 17.97
CA ILE A 456 -0.45 -28.04 19.03
C ILE A 456 -0.78 -28.78 20.35
N PRO A 457 -1.26 -30.05 20.38
CA PRO A 457 -1.46 -30.76 21.63
C PRO A 457 -0.17 -30.99 22.43
N VAL A 458 0.95 -31.21 21.75
CA VAL A 458 2.27 -31.34 22.38
C VAL A 458 2.66 -30.01 23.01
N ALA A 459 2.56 -28.92 22.24
CA ALA A 459 2.87 -27.58 22.75
C ALA A 459 2.03 -27.23 23.99
N ARG A 460 0.70 -27.46 23.94
CA ARG A 460 -0.23 -27.20 25.05
C ARG A 460 0.13 -28.01 26.31
N THR A 461 0.53 -29.27 26.13
CA THR A 461 0.86 -30.17 27.25
C THR A 461 2.20 -29.83 27.90
N VAL A 462 3.18 -29.40 27.09
CA VAL A 462 4.54 -29.12 27.56
C VAL A 462 4.64 -27.73 28.24
N VAL A 463 3.84 -26.75 27.82
CA VAL A 463 3.84 -25.39 28.38
C VAL A 463 3.81 -25.34 29.92
N PRO A 464 2.89 -26.03 30.63
CA PRO A 464 2.87 -26.05 32.08
C PRO A 464 4.14 -26.64 32.71
N THR A 465 4.82 -27.57 32.02
CA THR A 465 6.02 -28.23 32.53
C THR A 465 7.30 -27.41 32.38
N LEU A 466 7.32 -26.47 31.43
CA LEU A 466 8.49 -25.60 31.17
C LEU A 466 8.56 -24.37 32.08
N GLY A 467 7.53 -24.10 32.89
CA GLY A 467 7.48 -22.92 33.75
C GLY A 467 7.42 -21.59 32.98
N VAL A 468 6.97 -21.62 31.72
CA VAL A 468 6.83 -20.42 30.88
C VAL A 468 5.59 -19.60 31.27
N SER A 469 5.62 -18.30 31.00
CA SER A 469 4.50 -17.37 31.28
C SER A 469 3.32 -17.53 30.30
N GLY A 470 3.56 -18.21 29.19
CA GLY A 470 2.58 -18.55 28.16
C GLY A 470 3.27 -19.05 26.91
N GLY A 471 2.52 -19.20 25.82
CA GLY A 471 3.06 -19.68 24.56
C GLY A 471 2.34 -19.14 23.32
N ILE A 472 2.96 -19.36 22.16
CA ILE A 472 2.40 -19.07 20.86
C ILE A 472 2.51 -20.31 19.97
N HIS A 473 1.44 -20.66 19.28
CA HIS A 473 1.43 -21.68 18.23
C HIS A 473 1.06 -21.05 16.90
N VAL A 474 1.89 -21.24 15.86
CA VAL A 474 1.66 -20.71 14.51
C VAL A 474 1.36 -21.86 13.54
N ARG A 475 0.22 -21.82 12.86
CA ARG A 475 -0.17 -22.84 11.89
C ARG A 475 -0.90 -22.27 10.68
N VAL A 476 -1.02 -23.08 9.63
CA VAL A 476 -2.01 -22.81 8.57
C VAL A 476 -3.41 -23.03 9.14
N HIS A 477 -4.36 -22.18 8.75
CA HIS A 477 -5.72 -22.26 9.26
C HIS A 477 -6.37 -23.60 8.84
N PRO A 478 -7.01 -24.35 9.76
CA PRO A 478 -7.55 -25.68 9.47
C PRO A 478 -8.56 -25.72 8.31
N ASP A 479 -9.38 -24.68 8.22
CA ASP A 479 -10.48 -24.58 7.24
C ASP A 479 -10.14 -23.70 6.03
N ARG A 480 -8.96 -23.05 6.01
CA ARG A 480 -8.57 -22.05 5.00
C ARG A 480 -7.08 -22.19 4.67
N PRO A 481 -6.71 -22.92 3.60
CA PRO A 481 -5.32 -23.28 3.34
C PRO A 481 -4.40 -22.10 2.99
N ASP A 482 -4.97 -20.96 2.60
CA ASP A 482 -4.31 -19.69 2.27
C ASP A 482 -4.15 -18.75 3.49
N HIS A 483 -4.67 -19.11 4.66
CA HIS A 483 -4.63 -18.30 5.87
C HIS A 483 -3.65 -18.86 6.91
N ILE A 484 -3.04 -17.96 7.69
CA ILE A 484 -2.28 -18.29 8.90
C ILE A 484 -3.13 -18.02 10.13
N LEU A 485 -2.97 -18.86 11.14
CA LEU A 485 -3.56 -18.73 12.47
C LEU A 485 -2.44 -18.71 13.52
N ILE A 486 -2.40 -17.66 14.33
CA ILE A 486 -1.50 -17.48 15.47
C ILE A 486 -2.34 -17.59 16.74
N GLU A 487 -2.10 -18.64 17.51
CA GLU A 487 -2.80 -18.91 18.78
C GLU A 487 -1.89 -18.56 19.94
N VAL A 488 -2.41 -17.73 20.86
CA VAL A 488 -1.71 -17.39 22.10
C VAL A 488 -2.32 -18.21 23.23
N ILE A 489 -1.47 -18.93 23.94
CA ILE A 489 -1.84 -19.80 25.06
C ILE A 489 -1.25 -19.26 26.37
N ASP A 490 -1.95 -19.47 27.47
CA ASP A 490 -1.48 -19.10 28.81
C ASP A 490 -0.56 -20.18 29.41
N ALA A 491 -0.06 -19.93 30.62
CA ALA A 491 0.82 -20.85 31.34
C ALA A 491 0.18 -22.23 31.67
N LYS A 492 -1.14 -22.38 31.50
CA LYS A 492 -1.85 -23.67 31.68
C LYS A 492 -2.01 -24.44 30.36
N GLY A 493 -1.52 -23.90 29.23
CA GLY A 493 -1.65 -24.53 27.92
C GLY A 493 -3.02 -24.34 27.25
N ILE A 494 -3.88 -23.46 27.80
CA ILE A 494 -5.18 -23.12 27.21
C ILE A 494 -5.13 -21.73 26.57
N ASN A 495 -6.13 -21.37 25.76
CA ASN A 495 -6.16 -20.06 25.10
C ASN A 495 -6.23 -18.93 26.14
N ILE A 496 -5.57 -17.81 25.84
CA ILE A 496 -5.63 -16.63 26.71
C ILE A 496 -7.06 -16.06 26.82
N SER A 497 -7.35 -15.39 27.92
CA SER A 497 -8.66 -14.76 28.13
C SER A 497 -8.84 -13.50 27.28
N LYS A 498 -10.10 -13.13 26.99
CA LYS A 498 -10.44 -11.88 26.28
C LYS A 498 -9.83 -10.62 26.91
N GLY A 499 -9.65 -10.59 28.23
CA GLY A 499 -8.97 -9.49 28.92
C GLY A 499 -7.48 -9.38 28.55
N LYS A 500 -6.79 -10.52 28.40
CA LYS A 500 -5.39 -10.55 27.94
C LYS A 500 -5.29 -10.20 26.45
N GLU A 501 -6.20 -10.68 25.61
CA GLU A 501 -6.26 -10.31 24.19
C GLU A 501 -6.34 -8.79 24.03
N LYS A 502 -7.30 -8.13 24.70
CA LYS A 502 -7.45 -6.67 24.68
C LYS A 502 -6.21 -5.92 25.16
N LYS A 503 -5.47 -6.47 26.13
CA LYS A 503 -4.22 -5.87 26.62
C LYS A 503 -3.13 -5.92 25.54
N ILE A 504 -3.03 -7.04 24.81
CA ILE A 504 -2.09 -7.20 23.69
C ILE A 504 -2.47 -6.29 22.53
N GLU A 505 -3.75 -6.23 22.17
CA GLU A 505 -4.26 -5.31 21.13
C GLU A 505 -4.01 -3.85 21.49
N GLY A 506 -4.26 -3.48 22.74
CA GLY A 506 -3.99 -2.13 23.24
C GLY A 506 -2.52 -1.76 23.07
N ALA A 507 -1.59 -2.63 23.43
CA ALA A 507 -0.16 -2.42 23.23
C ALA A 507 0.21 -2.34 21.74
N TYR A 508 -0.41 -3.18 20.90
CA TYR A 508 -0.15 -3.21 19.46
C TYR A 508 -0.62 -1.94 18.74
N PHE A 509 -1.88 -1.53 18.94
CA PHE A 509 -2.48 -0.39 18.23
C PHE A 509 -1.98 0.96 18.73
N LYS A 510 -1.69 1.08 20.04
CA LYS A 510 -1.11 2.30 20.63
C LYS A 510 0.40 2.41 20.45
N GLU A 511 1.02 1.37 19.90
CA GLU A 511 2.48 1.25 19.78
C GLU A 511 3.21 1.38 21.12
N ASP A 512 2.56 0.97 22.21
CA ASP A 512 3.12 0.92 23.56
C ASP A 512 4.00 -0.32 23.72
N LEU A 513 5.14 -0.31 23.02
CA LEU A 513 6.08 -1.41 22.95
C LEU A 513 7.29 -1.12 23.85
N ARG A 514 7.53 -1.97 24.86
CA ARG A 514 8.68 -1.85 25.77
C ARG A 514 9.98 -1.87 24.97
N ARG A 515 10.94 -1.03 25.34
CA ARG A 515 12.33 -1.09 24.87
C ARG A 515 13.24 -1.47 26.03
N VAL A 516 14.26 -2.28 25.74
CA VAL A 516 15.19 -2.82 26.74
C VAL A 516 16.62 -2.49 26.36
N GLN A 517 17.53 -2.51 27.34
CA GLN A 517 18.95 -2.30 27.09
C GLN A 517 19.57 -3.53 26.43
N ILE A 518 20.77 -3.39 25.86
CA ILE A 518 21.48 -4.48 25.16
C ILE A 518 21.58 -5.75 26.03
N ASN A 519 21.86 -5.59 27.32
CA ASN A 519 22.02 -6.71 28.25
C ASN A 519 20.70 -7.41 28.64
N ASP A 520 19.57 -6.76 28.35
CA ASP A 520 18.22 -7.24 28.70
C ASP A 520 17.50 -7.83 27.47
N ILE A 521 18.17 -7.92 26.31
CA ILE A 521 17.62 -8.57 25.12
C ILE A 521 17.45 -10.07 25.44
N GLY A 522 16.25 -10.59 25.16
CA GLY A 522 15.92 -11.99 25.45
C GLY A 522 16.72 -12.98 24.60
N ASN A 523 16.83 -14.22 25.07
CA ASN A 523 17.53 -15.32 24.41
C ASN A 523 16.57 -16.35 23.82
N VAL A 524 17.08 -17.23 22.93
CA VAL A 524 16.32 -18.35 22.37
C VAL A 524 16.95 -19.67 22.82
N ASN A 525 16.14 -20.49 23.48
CA ASN A 525 16.51 -21.83 23.92
C ASN A 525 15.67 -22.88 23.19
N TYR A 526 16.23 -24.08 23.03
CA TYR A 526 15.58 -25.21 22.35
C TYR A 526 15.46 -26.37 23.33
N PRO A 527 14.28 -26.56 23.97
CA PRO A 527 14.08 -27.65 24.91
C PRO A 527 14.22 -29.03 24.24
N ILE A 528 14.79 -29.98 24.98
CA ILE A 528 14.97 -31.38 24.56
C ILE A 528 13.86 -32.24 25.20
N GLN A 529 13.63 -33.47 24.71
CA GLN A 529 12.72 -34.46 25.31
C GLN A 529 11.23 -34.08 25.30
N LEU A 530 10.80 -33.22 24.37
CA LEU A 530 9.41 -32.78 24.24
C LEU A 530 8.42 -33.95 24.09
N ILE A 531 8.81 -34.94 23.27
CA ILE A 531 7.97 -36.12 22.99
C ILE A 531 7.87 -37.02 24.22
N ASP A 532 8.94 -37.16 25.00
CA ASP A 532 8.93 -37.97 26.23
C ASP A 532 8.05 -37.34 27.31
N ILE A 533 8.12 -36.01 27.47
CA ILE A 533 7.25 -35.26 28.38
C ILE A 533 5.79 -35.46 27.98
N TYR A 534 5.47 -35.25 26.70
CA TYR A 534 4.13 -35.44 26.17
C TYR A 534 3.65 -36.88 26.35
N GLY A 535 4.47 -37.86 25.98
CA GLY A 535 4.13 -39.28 26.07
C GLY A 535 3.91 -39.74 27.51
N THR A 536 4.66 -39.21 28.47
CA THR A 536 4.47 -39.52 29.91
C THR A 536 3.21 -38.86 30.46
N ALA A 537 2.87 -37.64 30.01
CA ALA A 537 1.61 -37.00 30.37
C ALA A 537 0.41 -37.74 29.77
N PHE A 538 0.49 -38.12 28.49
CA PHE A 538 -0.57 -38.83 27.78
C PHE A 538 -0.82 -40.23 28.36
N GLU A 539 0.24 -40.94 28.76
CA GLU A 539 0.16 -42.25 29.41
C GLU A 539 -0.75 -42.28 30.64
N LYS A 540 -0.80 -41.19 31.42
CA LYS A 540 -1.66 -41.08 32.61
C LYS A 540 -3.15 -41.13 32.30
N HIS A 541 -3.53 -40.94 31.04
CA HIS A 541 -4.91 -40.96 30.58
C HIS A 541 -5.27 -42.26 29.84
N LEU A 542 -4.35 -43.23 29.77
CA LEU A 542 -4.54 -44.48 29.05
C LEU A 542 -4.54 -45.69 30.00
N ASN A 543 -5.32 -46.70 29.64
CA ASN A 543 -5.12 -48.05 30.14
C ASN A 543 -4.13 -48.79 29.22
N VAL A 544 -2.84 -48.62 29.49
CA VAL A 544 -1.76 -49.19 28.65
C VAL A 544 -1.81 -50.71 28.61
N GLU A 545 -2.19 -51.36 29.70
CA GLU A 545 -2.30 -52.82 29.77
C GLU A 545 -3.41 -53.34 28.83
N ALA A 546 -4.56 -52.67 28.80
CA ALA A 546 -5.63 -52.98 27.86
C ALA A 546 -5.20 -52.80 26.40
N ILE A 547 -4.43 -51.74 26.09
CA ILE A 547 -3.92 -51.48 24.72
C ILE A 547 -2.99 -52.62 24.29
N ARG A 548 -2.01 -52.99 25.14
CA ARG A 548 -1.06 -54.06 24.87
C ARG A 548 -1.74 -55.43 24.68
N ASN A 549 -2.79 -55.69 25.45
CA ASN A 549 -3.53 -56.96 25.40
C ASN A 549 -4.60 -57.00 24.29
N SER A 550 -4.88 -55.89 23.61
CA SER A 550 -5.97 -55.82 22.62
C SER A 550 -5.70 -56.60 21.33
N SER A 551 -4.42 -56.84 21.00
CA SER A 551 -3.98 -57.36 19.70
C SER A 551 -4.60 -56.61 18.49
N ALA A 552 -5.05 -55.37 18.71
CA ALA A 552 -5.72 -54.59 17.68
C ALA A 552 -4.70 -54.11 16.65
N LYS A 553 -4.96 -54.39 15.38
CA LYS A 553 -4.21 -53.88 14.25
C LYS A 553 -4.89 -52.62 13.73
N VAL A 554 -4.17 -51.50 13.70
CA VAL A 554 -4.70 -50.20 13.27
C VAL A 554 -3.90 -49.68 12.07
N VAL A 555 -4.58 -49.17 11.05
CA VAL A 555 -3.91 -48.47 9.94
C VAL A 555 -4.02 -46.97 10.16
N ILE A 556 -2.92 -46.23 10.06
CA ILE A 556 -2.89 -44.79 10.33
C ILE A 556 -2.34 -44.05 9.13
N ASP A 557 -3.11 -43.09 8.65
CA ASP A 557 -2.70 -42.14 7.63
C ASP A 557 -2.41 -40.77 8.27
N TYR A 558 -1.17 -40.32 8.14
CA TYR A 558 -0.74 -39.02 8.66
C TYR A 558 -1.02 -37.85 7.74
N ALA A 559 -1.49 -38.09 6.51
CA ALA A 559 -1.73 -37.06 5.51
C ALA A 559 -0.56 -36.05 5.43
N TYR A 560 0.67 -36.57 5.41
CA TYR A 560 1.92 -35.81 5.33
C TYR A 560 2.15 -34.73 6.40
N ALA A 561 1.60 -34.90 7.60
CA ALA A 561 1.61 -33.90 8.66
C ALA A 561 2.57 -34.17 9.83
N VAL A 562 2.81 -33.14 10.66
CA VAL A 562 3.70 -33.20 11.84
C VAL A 562 3.27 -34.24 12.87
N SER A 563 1.99 -34.63 12.89
CA SER A 563 1.51 -35.74 13.73
C SER A 563 2.25 -37.05 13.43
N GLY A 564 2.74 -37.26 12.21
CA GLY A 564 3.58 -38.39 11.80
C GLY A 564 4.96 -38.41 12.47
N ALA A 565 5.43 -37.31 13.05
CA ALA A 565 6.68 -37.29 13.81
C ALA A 565 6.49 -37.73 15.28
N VAL A 566 5.26 -37.64 15.81
CA VAL A 566 4.94 -37.84 17.24
C VAL A 566 4.21 -39.16 17.47
N LEU A 567 3.13 -39.41 16.71
CA LEU A 567 2.23 -40.52 16.99
C LEU A 567 2.89 -41.90 16.82
N PRO A 568 3.78 -42.17 15.84
CA PRO A 568 4.46 -43.47 15.77
C PRO A 568 5.27 -43.79 17.03
N GLN A 569 5.93 -42.79 17.62
CA GLN A 569 6.73 -42.97 18.84
C GLN A 569 5.84 -43.32 20.04
N LEU A 570 4.65 -42.71 20.12
CA LEU A 570 3.66 -43.02 21.15
C LEU A 570 3.08 -44.42 20.99
N LEU A 571 2.70 -44.80 19.78
CA LEU A 571 2.16 -46.13 19.48
C LEU A 571 3.18 -47.22 19.80
N ALA A 572 4.44 -47.01 19.43
CA ALA A 572 5.54 -47.90 19.81
C ALA A 572 5.72 -47.98 21.33
N LYS A 573 5.71 -46.85 22.04
CA LYS A 573 5.82 -46.79 23.51
C LYS A 573 4.70 -47.58 24.20
N PHE A 574 3.48 -47.50 23.68
CA PHE A 574 2.32 -48.18 24.26
C PHE A 574 2.13 -49.62 23.76
N GLY A 575 2.92 -50.08 22.78
CA GLY A 575 2.88 -51.44 22.26
C GLY A 575 1.71 -51.71 21.32
N ALA A 576 1.26 -50.70 20.56
CA ALA A 576 0.21 -50.86 19.55
C ALA A 576 0.77 -51.40 18.22
N ASP A 577 0.07 -52.33 17.58
CA ASP A 577 0.38 -52.82 16.23
C ASP A 577 -0.23 -51.88 15.18
N ALA A 578 0.56 -50.95 14.68
CA ALA A 578 0.12 -49.90 13.76
C ALA A 578 0.85 -49.96 12.41
N VAL A 579 0.09 -49.92 11.32
CA VAL A 579 0.60 -49.76 9.96
C VAL A 579 0.45 -48.31 9.53
N VAL A 580 1.53 -47.68 9.07
CA VAL A 580 1.60 -46.25 8.82
C VAL A 580 1.60 -45.93 7.32
N LEU A 581 0.80 -44.94 6.92
CA LEU A 581 0.73 -44.36 5.58
C LEU A 581 1.12 -42.87 5.62
N ASN A 582 1.72 -42.39 4.52
CA ASN A 582 1.99 -40.96 4.27
C ASN A 582 2.70 -40.21 5.41
N ALA A 583 3.70 -40.84 6.04
CA ALA A 583 4.43 -40.27 7.19
C ALA A 583 5.46 -39.17 6.82
N SER A 584 5.76 -38.98 5.54
CA SER A 584 6.70 -37.93 5.10
C SER A 584 6.09 -36.53 5.26
N LEU A 585 6.89 -35.51 5.56
CA LEU A 585 6.37 -34.15 5.74
C LEU A 585 6.26 -33.41 4.40
N LYS A 586 5.04 -32.99 4.02
CA LYS A 586 4.80 -32.13 2.84
C LYS A 586 4.92 -30.65 3.23
N GLN A 587 5.57 -29.84 2.40
CA GLN A 587 5.75 -28.41 2.63
C GLN A 587 4.55 -27.55 2.20
N THR A 588 3.63 -28.13 1.42
CA THR A 588 2.41 -27.47 0.93
C THR A 588 1.18 -27.98 1.67
N ALA A 589 0.10 -27.18 1.68
CA ALA A 589 -1.19 -27.65 2.16
C ALA A 589 -1.78 -28.69 1.19
N ILE A 590 -2.49 -29.67 1.73
CA ILE A 590 -3.20 -30.70 0.98
C ILE A 590 -4.61 -30.15 0.69
N SER A 591 -5.10 -30.32 -0.53
CA SER A 591 -6.47 -29.91 -0.88
C SER A 591 -7.50 -30.85 -0.24
N THR A 592 -8.75 -30.39 -0.11
CA THR A 592 -9.83 -31.24 0.40
C THR A 592 -10.02 -32.49 -0.46
N GLU A 593 -9.88 -32.36 -1.79
CA GLU A 593 -9.97 -33.48 -2.73
C GLU A 593 -8.84 -34.50 -2.56
N GLU A 594 -7.59 -34.03 -2.41
CA GLU A 594 -6.43 -34.90 -2.17
C GLU A 594 -6.60 -35.63 -0.83
N ARG A 595 -7.12 -34.95 0.21
CA ARG A 595 -7.39 -35.57 1.52
C ARG A 595 -8.45 -36.67 1.46
N GLU A 596 -9.53 -36.45 0.71
CA GLU A 596 -10.57 -37.46 0.47
C GLU A 596 -10.01 -38.66 -0.33
N SER A 597 -9.14 -38.41 -1.32
CA SER A 597 -8.45 -39.49 -2.02
C SER A 597 -7.58 -40.35 -1.09
N LEU A 598 -6.82 -39.71 -0.18
CA LEU A 598 -6.02 -40.42 0.81
C LEU A 598 -6.89 -41.22 1.79
N LEU A 599 -8.06 -40.69 2.16
CA LEU A 599 -9.01 -41.38 3.04
C LEU A 599 -9.57 -42.65 2.38
N ASN A 600 -9.87 -42.62 1.09
CA ASN A 600 -10.29 -43.80 0.33
C ASN A 600 -9.16 -44.84 0.23
N GLN A 601 -7.92 -44.41 0.02
CA GLN A 601 -6.75 -45.30 0.04
C GLN A 601 -6.55 -45.94 1.40
N LEU A 602 -6.72 -45.19 2.50
CA LEU A 602 -6.70 -45.72 3.86
C LEU A 602 -7.72 -46.86 4.02
N GLY A 603 -8.95 -46.68 3.53
CA GLY A 603 -9.98 -47.74 3.58
C GLY A 603 -9.60 -49.02 2.85
N GLN A 604 -9.04 -48.89 1.64
CA GLN A 604 -8.55 -50.04 0.88
C GLN A 604 -7.44 -50.80 1.62
N VAL A 605 -6.54 -50.07 2.29
CA VAL A 605 -5.44 -50.69 3.06
C VAL A 605 -5.97 -51.37 4.33
N VAL A 606 -6.95 -50.77 5.02
CA VAL A 606 -7.61 -51.38 6.19
C VAL A 606 -8.22 -52.73 5.83
N GLU A 607 -8.98 -52.78 4.74
CA GLU A 607 -9.61 -54.01 4.25
C GLU A 607 -8.56 -55.05 3.85
N ALA A 608 -7.55 -54.65 3.07
CA ALA A 608 -6.49 -55.53 2.60
C ALA A 608 -5.68 -56.18 3.74
N LEU A 609 -5.43 -55.43 4.82
CA LEU A 609 -4.68 -55.90 5.98
C LEU A 609 -5.54 -56.60 7.04
N LYS A 610 -6.87 -56.64 6.84
CA LYS A 610 -7.85 -57.09 7.85
C LYS A 610 -7.62 -56.40 9.20
N ALA A 611 -7.36 -55.09 9.15
CA ALA A 611 -7.17 -54.29 10.34
C ALA A 611 -8.50 -54.05 11.06
N ASN A 612 -8.46 -53.82 12.37
CA ASN A 612 -9.66 -53.57 13.16
C ASN A 612 -10.33 -52.24 12.78
N PHE A 613 -9.54 -51.23 12.45
CA PHE A 613 -10.00 -49.94 11.93
C PHE A 613 -8.82 -49.14 11.36
N GLY A 614 -9.14 -48.12 10.58
CA GLY A 614 -8.22 -47.09 10.10
C GLY A 614 -8.43 -45.75 10.80
N VAL A 615 -7.39 -44.92 10.81
CA VAL A 615 -7.44 -43.54 11.32
C VAL A 615 -6.70 -42.61 10.37
N GLN A 616 -7.39 -41.63 9.80
CA GLN A 616 -6.72 -40.50 9.17
C GLN A 616 -6.63 -39.35 10.19
N VAL A 617 -5.41 -38.98 10.56
CA VAL A 617 -5.16 -37.92 11.56
C VAL A 617 -5.01 -36.59 10.85
N SER A 618 -5.67 -35.55 11.35
CA SER A 618 -5.54 -34.20 10.79
C SER A 618 -4.15 -33.62 11.03
N ALA A 619 -3.77 -32.61 10.25
CA ALA A 619 -2.41 -32.12 10.27
C ALA A 619 -1.94 -31.52 11.61
N ASN A 620 -2.88 -31.06 12.42
CA ASN A 620 -2.71 -30.48 13.74
C ASN A 620 -2.83 -31.49 14.89
N GLY A 621 -3.22 -32.75 14.64
CA GLY A 621 -3.38 -33.77 15.68
C GLY A 621 -4.56 -33.55 16.65
N GLU A 622 -5.50 -32.66 16.31
CA GLU A 622 -6.70 -32.37 17.13
C GLU A 622 -7.97 -33.02 16.58
N GLN A 623 -7.96 -33.46 15.31
CA GLN A 623 -9.09 -34.13 14.66
C GLN A 623 -8.61 -35.43 14.03
N LEU A 624 -9.52 -36.39 13.91
CA LEU A 624 -9.30 -37.64 13.21
C LEU A 624 -10.58 -38.05 12.50
N ILE A 625 -10.43 -38.86 11.45
CA ILE A 625 -11.52 -39.57 10.79
C ILE A 625 -11.24 -41.05 10.98
N LEU A 626 -12.22 -41.78 11.51
CA LEU A 626 -12.14 -43.23 11.63
C LEU A 626 -12.61 -43.90 10.35
N VAL A 627 -12.03 -45.04 10.04
CA VAL A 627 -12.45 -45.93 8.97
C VAL A 627 -12.74 -47.28 9.62
N ASP A 628 -13.92 -47.84 9.41
CA ASP A 628 -14.29 -49.14 9.99
C ASP A 628 -13.53 -50.30 9.32
N GLU A 629 -13.72 -51.52 9.83
CA GLU A 629 -13.12 -52.74 9.32
C GLU A 629 -13.50 -53.07 7.86
N SER A 630 -14.58 -52.47 7.34
CA SER A 630 -15.03 -52.62 5.95
C SER A 630 -14.43 -51.57 5.01
N GLY A 631 -13.54 -50.72 5.52
CA GLY A 631 -12.90 -49.66 4.74
C GLY A 631 -13.77 -48.43 4.53
N ILE A 632 -14.91 -48.30 5.25
CA ILE A 632 -15.83 -47.18 5.12
C ILE A 632 -15.50 -46.10 6.16
N SER A 633 -15.39 -44.85 5.72
CA SER A 633 -15.15 -43.72 6.61
C SER A 633 -16.35 -43.48 7.53
N ILE A 634 -16.15 -43.50 8.84
CA ILE A 634 -17.15 -43.14 9.85
C ILE A 634 -17.23 -41.61 9.90
N ARG A 635 -18.26 -41.05 9.27
CA ARG A 635 -18.56 -39.61 9.31
C ARG A 635 -19.62 -39.38 10.39
N GLY A 636 -19.23 -38.67 11.44
CA GLY A 636 -20.10 -38.22 12.53
C GLY A 636 -20.71 -36.86 12.27
#